data_AF-X1RLC3-F1
#
_entry.id   AF-X1RLC3-F1
#
_cell.length_a   1.000
_cell.length_b   1.000
_cell.length_c   1.000
_cell.angle_alpha   90.00
_cell.angle_beta   90.00
_cell.angle_gamma   90.00
#
_symmetry.space_group_name_H-M   'P 1'
#
loop_
_entity.id
_entity.type
_entity.pdbx_description
1 polymer ?
#
loop_
_entity_poly.entity_id
_entity_poly.type
_entity_poly.pdbx_seq_one_letter_code
_entity_poly.pdbx_strand_id
1 'polypeptide(L)'
;MINHLKTDYMYTKVTNNSFLYQQQTKQAYVAYLDTFSWDFFLTGSTRYDMTLKSVRRLVERWYERIRLEGCTTLFWVAEPFELKDGHHFHGLLELPNCGKQYYKLMIDWWQWATG
;
A
#
# COMPACT_ATOMS: atom_id res chain seq x y z
N MET A 1 -23.25 44.94 39.35
CA MET A 1 -22.15 43.97 39.16
C MET A 1 -22.70 42.80 38.36
N ILE A 2 -22.71 42.94 37.04
CA ILE A 2 -21.85 42.24 36.05
C ILE A 2 -22.15 40.73 35.96
N ASN A 3 -22.78 40.41 34.84
CA ASN A 3 -22.99 39.12 34.18
C ASN A 3 -21.87 38.09 34.38
N HIS A 4 -22.25 36.86 34.70
CA HIS A 4 -21.47 35.66 34.37
C HIS A 4 -22.31 34.75 33.49
N LEU A 5 -22.33 35.09 32.20
CA LEU A 5 -22.65 34.14 31.13
C LEU A 5 -21.52 33.10 31.11
N LYS A 6 -21.81 31.88 31.56
CA LYS A 6 -20.97 30.73 31.24
C LYS A 6 -21.22 30.39 29.77
N THR A 7 -20.24 30.69 28.93
CA THR A 7 -20.15 30.21 27.56
C THR A 7 -19.84 28.71 27.60
N ASP A 8 -20.88 27.89 27.51
CA ASP A 8 -20.73 26.47 27.18
C ASP A 8 -20.25 26.38 25.72
N TYR A 9 -18.93 26.23 25.57
CA TYR A 9 -18.30 25.96 24.29
C TYR A 9 -18.78 24.61 23.76
N MET A 10 -19.50 24.65 22.63
CA MET A 10 -19.81 23.53 21.76
C MET A 10 -18.53 22.76 21.38
N TYR A 11 -18.28 21.63 22.05
CA TYR A 11 -17.16 20.73 21.76
C TYR A 11 -17.64 19.31 21.40
N THR A 12 -18.71 19.17 20.63
CA THR A 12 -19.23 17.83 20.26
C THR A 12 -19.94 17.81 18.90
N LYS A 13 -19.25 18.10 17.78
CA LYS A 13 -19.73 17.73 16.42
C LYS A 13 -18.64 17.50 15.33
N VAL A 14 -17.34 17.58 15.63
CA VAL A 14 -16.29 17.51 14.58
C VAL A 14 -15.81 16.07 14.28
N THR A 15 -16.08 15.10 15.16
CA THR A 15 -15.53 13.73 15.04
C THR A 15 -16.30 12.80 14.11
N ASN A 16 -17.61 13.00 13.93
CA ASN A 16 -18.43 12.09 13.10
C ASN A 16 -18.22 12.30 11.59
N ASN A 17 -17.97 13.54 11.15
CA ASN A 17 -17.78 13.83 9.73
C ASN A 17 -16.44 13.33 9.20
N SER A 18 -15.36 13.38 9.99
CA SER A 18 -14.03 12.93 9.55
C SER A 18 -13.98 11.41 9.38
N PHE A 19 -14.61 10.65 10.29
CA PHE A 19 -14.69 9.20 10.18
C PHE A 19 -15.50 8.76 8.96
N LEU A 20 -16.68 9.35 8.75
CA LEU A 20 -17.51 9.05 7.58
C LEU A 20 -16.80 9.39 6.26
N TYR A 21 -16.09 10.51 6.23
CA TYR A 21 -15.28 10.91 5.08
C TYR A 21 -14.17 9.89 4.78
N GLN A 22 -13.42 9.45 5.80
CA GLN A 22 -12.39 8.42 5.64
C GLN A 22 -12.95 7.11 5.09
N GLN A 23 -14.13 6.68 5.56
CA GLN A 23 -14.80 5.49 5.03
C GLN A 23 -15.21 5.68 3.57
N GLN A 24 -15.74 6.84 3.20
CA GLN A 24 -16.07 7.16 1.80
C GLN A 24 -14.83 7.14 0.91
N THR A 25 -13.73 7.75 1.34
CA THR A 25 -12.45 7.74 0.61
C THR A 25 -11.93 6.32 0.43
N LYS A 26 -11.96 5.49 1.49
CA LYS A 26 -11.54 4.10 1.41
C LYS A 26 -12.37 3.32 0.40
N GLN A 27 -13.70 3.45 0.46
CA GLN A 27 -14.60 2.77 -0.49
C GLN A 27 -14.38 3.24 -1.93
N ALA A 28 -14.11 4.52 -2.15
CA ALA A 28 -13.78 5.05 -3.48
C ALA A 28 -12.47 4.45 -4.02
N TYR A 29 -11.44 4.28 -3.19
CA TYR A 29 -10.20 3.61 -3.58
C TYR A 29 -10.41 2.13 -3.87
N VAL A 30 -11.19 1.42 -3.06
CA VAL A 30 -11.54 0.01 -3.32
C VAL A 30 -12.25 -0.11 -4.66
N ALA A 31 -13.30 0.69 -4.89
CA ALA A 31 -14.03 0.69 -6.16
C ALA A 31 -13.14 1.02 -7.37
N TYR A 32 -12.16 1.90 -7.21
CA TYR A 32 -11.17 2.19 -8.25
C TYR A 32 -10.25 1.00 -8.51
N LEU A 33 -9.71 0.37 -7.46
CA LEU A 33 -8.86 -0.82 -7.58
C LEU A 33 -9.62 -2.01 -8.17
N ASP A 34 -10.92 -2.13 -7.92
CA ASP A 34 -11.78 -3.18 -8.49
C ASP A 34 -12.00 -3.03 -10.01
N THR A 35 -11.61 -1.89 -10.61
CA THR A 35 -11.66 -1.71 -12.07
C THR A 35 -10.53 -2.42 -12.83
N PHE A 36 -9.52 -2.90 -12.10
CA PHE A 36 -8.36 -3.61 -12.67
C PHE A 36 -8.52 -5.12 -12.51
N SER A 37 -7.89 -5.88 -13.42
CA SER A 37 -7.81 -7.35 -13.31
C SER A 37 -6.51 -7.75 -12.63
N TRP A 38 -6.52 -7.95 -11.32
CA TRP A 38 -5.32 -8.35 -10.58
C TRP A 38 -5.05 -9.85 -10.73
N ASP A 39 -3.84 -10.22 -11.14
CA ASP A 39 -3.42 -11.62 -11.30
C ASP A 39 -2.70 -12.14 -10.05
N PHE A 40 -1.97 -11.26 -9.35
CA PHE A 40 -1.20 -11.65 -8.17
C PHE A 40 -1.41 -10.70 -7.00
N PHE A 41 -1.57 -11.29 -5.81
CA PHE A 41 -1.30 -10.63 -4.55
C PHE A 41 0.06 -11.10 -4.03
N LEU A 42 0.92 -10.17 -3.63
CA LEU A 42 2.27 -10.47 -3.20
C LEU A 42 2.67 -9.67 -1.97
N THR A 43 3.52 -10.29 -1.13
CA THR A 43 4.14 -9.66 0.02
C THR A 43 5.64 -9.81 -0.12
N GLY A 44 6.38 -8.69 -0.10
CA GLY A 44 7.83 -8.71 -0.18
C GLY A 44 8.45 -8.17 1.09
N SER A 45 9.31 -8.97 1.68
CA SER A 45 10.08 -8.65 2.88
C SER A 45 11.57 -8.89 2.65
N THR A 46 12.40 -8.20 3.41
CA THR A 46 13.87 -8.33 3.39
C THR A 46 14.39 -8.92 4.70
N ARG A 47 15.64 -9.39 4.69
CA ARG A 47 16.33 -9.83 5.92
C ARG A 47 16.80 -8.66 6.77
N TYR A 48 17.08 -7.53 6.14
CA TYR A 48 17.44 -6.26 6.76
C TYR A 48 16.22 -5.34 6.87
N ASP A 49 16.31 -4.36 7.77
CA ASP A 49 15.23 -3.43 8.02
C ASP A 49 15.08 -2.43 6.88
N MET A 50 13.84 -2.09 6.54
CA MET A 50 13.55 -1.08 5.52
C MET A 50 12.89 0.15 6.14
N THR A 51 13.46 1.32 5.84
CA THR A 51 12.73 2.59 5.90
C THR A 51 11.66 2.62 4.81
N LEU A 52 10.61 3.42 4.98
CA LEU A 52 9.61 3.66 3.93
C LEU A 52 10.25 4.09 2.59
N LYS A 53 11.29 4.94 2.65
CA LYS A 53 12.04 5.39 1.46
C LYS A 53 12.80 4.25 0.78
N SER A 54 13.35 3.30 1.53
CA SER A 54 14.02 2.13 0.94
C SER A 54 13.02 1.13 0.36
N VAL A 55 11.85 0.93 0.99
CA VAL A 55 10.78 0.09 0.39
C VAL A 55 10.38 0.66 -0.96
N ARG A 56 10.10 1.96 -1.04
CA ARG A 56 9.74 2.61 -2.31
C ARG A 56 10.76 2.34 -3.41
N ARG A 57 12.05 2.62 -3.14
CA ARG A 57 13.13 2.41 -4.13
C ARG A 57 13.28 0.94 -4.52
N LEU A 58 13.06 0.02 -3.58
CA LEU A 58 13.13 -1.41 -3.83
C LEU A 58 11.99 -1.87 -4.74
N VAL A 59 10.76 -1.46 -4.45
CA VAL A 59 9.58 -1.77 -5.26
C VAL A 59 9.69 -1.17 -6.65
N GLU A 60 10.12 0.10 -6.78
CA GLU A 60 10.36 0.74 -8.08
C GLU A 60 11.39 -0.04 -8.90
N ARG A 61 12.53 -0.41 -8.29
CA ARG A 61 13.58 -1.20 -8.95
C ARG A 61 13.11 -2.61 -9.35
N TRP A 62 12.33 -3.27 -8.52
CA TRP A 62 11.74 -4.57 -8.84
C TRP A 62 10.74 -4.45 -9.99
N TYR A 63 9.89 -3.41 -9.95
CA TYR A 63 8.89 -3.13 -10.97
C TYR A 63 9.51 -2.86 -12.34
N GLU A 64 10.65 -2.15 -12.38
CA GLU A 64 11.41 -1.93 -13.63
C GLU A 64 11.84 -3.22 -14.33
N ARG A 65 11.95 -4.34 -13.62
CA ARG A 65 12.21 -5.66 -14.21
C ARG A 65 10.92 -6.36 -14.61
N ILE A 66 9.94 -6.45 -13.71
CA ILE A 66 8.71 -7.21 -13.98
C ILE A 66 7.89 -6.62 -15.13
N ARG A 67 7.96 -5.30 -15.36
CA ARG A 67 7.33 -4.64 -16.51
C ARG A 67 7.89 -5.10 -17.86
N LEU A 68 9.15 -5.53 -17.91
CA LEU A 68 9.75 -6.09 -19.13
C LEU A 68 9.18 -7.45 -19.48
N GLU A 69 8.56 -8.12 -18.51
CA GLU A 69 7.98 -9.47 -18.63
C GLU A 69 6.48 -9.42 -18.93
N GLY A 70 5.94 -8.22 -19.20
CA GLY A 70 4.54 -8.00 -19.56
C GLY A 70 3.68 -7.43 -18.44
N CYS A 71 4.24 -7.03 -17.30
CA CYS A 71 3.46 -6.39 -16.25
C CYS A 71 2.95 -5.03 -16.72
N THR A 72 1.65 -4.81 -16.58
CA THR A 72 0.99 -3.57 -17.00
C THR A 72 0.76 -2.63 -15.83
N THR A 73 0.41 -3.18 -14.66
CA THR A 73 0.01 -2.39 -13.50
C THR A 73 0.54 -3.00 -12.20
N LEU A 74 1.05 -2.13 -11.31
CA LEU A 74 1.37 -2.47 -9.92
C LEU A 74 0.72 -1.44 -8.99
N PHE A 75 -0.18 -1.90 -8.13
CA PHE A 75 -0.56 -1.17 -6.93
C PHE A 75 0.22 -1.71 -5.74
N TRP A 76 0.76 -0.85 -4.88
CA TRP A 76 1.51 -1.32 -3.72
C TRP A 76 1.33 -0.39 -2.52
N VAL A 77 1.50 -0.97 -1.33
CA VAL A 77 1.52 -0.27 -0.05
C VAL A 77 2.72 -0.74 0.76
N ALA A 78 3.24 0.13 1.62
CA ALA A 78 4.20 -0.24 2.64
C ALA A 78 3.52 -0.25 4.01
N GLU A 79 3.81 -1.27 4.79
CA GLU A 79 3.29 -1.43 6.14
C GLU A 79 4.46 -1.65 7.11
N PRO A 80 4.44 -1.05 8.32
CA PRO A 80 5.37 -1.38 9.39
C PRO A 80 5.31 -2.88 9.69
N PHE A 81 6.45 -3.54 9.71
CA PHE A 81 6.46 -4.98 9.91
C PHE A 81 6.46 -5.31 11.40
N GLU A 82 5.31 -5.55 12.03
CA GLU A 82 5.18 -5.67 13.50
C GLU A 82 6.21 -6.58 14.20
N LEU A 83 6.73 -7.60 13.50
CA LEU A 83 7.68 -8.58 14.04
C LEU A 83 9.17 -8.17 13.90
N LYS A 84 9.49 -7.07 13.22
CA LYS A 84 10.85 -6.54 13.07
C LYS A 84 10.86 -5.02 13.04
N ASP A 85 12.03 -4.40 13.21
CA ASP A 85 12.16 -2.99 12.88
C ASP A 85 12.05 -2.78 11.35
N GLY A 86 11.30 -1.76 10.92
CA GLY A 86 11.18 -1.39 9.51
C GLY A 86 9.83 -1.74 8.85
N HIS A 87 9.83 -1.80 7.52
CA HIS A 87 8.63 -1.95 6.69
C HIS A 87 8.77 -3.14 5.75
N HIS A 88 7.66 -3.72 5.33
CA HIS A 88 7.57 -4.57 4.14
C HIS A 88 6.62 -3.95 3.13
N PHE A 89 6.40 -4.60 1.99
CA PHE A 89 5.40 -4.14 1.04
C PHE A 89 4.39 -5.24 0.69
N HIS A 90 3.16 -4.79 0.42
CA HIS A 90 2.11 -5.59 -0.20
C HIS A 90 1.81 -5.02 -1.57
N GLY A 91 1.57 -5.89 -2.55
CA GLY A 91 1.32 -5.50 -3.93
C GLY A 91 0.16 -6.27 -4.56
N LEU A 92 -0.56 -5.58 -5.44
CA LEU A 92 -1.47 -6.16 -6.43
C LEU A 92 -0.84 -5.93 -7.81
N LEU A 93 -0.65 -7.02 -8.55
CA LEU A 93 0.04 -7.02 -9.84
C LEU A 93 -0.90 -7.50 -10.94
N GLU A 94 -0.97 -6.73 -12.02
CA GLU A 94 -1.59 -7.13 -13.28
C GLU A 94 -0.49 -7.58 -14.24
N LEU A 95 -0.52 -8.85 -14.61
CA LEU A 95 0.43 -9.53 -15.46
C LEU A 95 -0.34 -10.53 -16.36
N PRO A 96 -1.02 -10.04 -17.41
CA PRO A 96 -1.92 -10.85 -18.20
C PRO A 96 -1.22 -12.04 -18.86
N ASN A 97 -1.95 -13.13 -19.05
CA ASN A 97 -1.43 -14.39 -19.63
C ASN A 97 -0.32 -15.05 -18.81
N CYS A 98 -0.30 -14.81 -17.49
CA CYS A 98 0.68 -15.43 -16.62
C CYS A 98 0.41 -16.93 -16.38
N GLY A 99 1.46 -17.75 -16.49
CA GLY A 99 1.51 -19.13 -16.02
C GLY A 99 2.41 -19.33 -14.80
N LYS A 100 2.56 -20.57 -14.34
CA LYS A 100 3.40 -20.93 -13.17
C LYS A 100 4.85 -20.43 -13.27
N GLN A 101 5.38 -20.27 -14.48
CA GLN A 101 6.73 -19.75 -14.71
C GLN A 101 6.93 -18.33 -14.15
N TYR A 102 5.89 -17.52 -14.10
CA TYR A 102 5.97 -16.14 -13.61
C TYR A 102 6.19 -16.07 -12.11
N TYR A 103 5.74 -17.06 -11.35
CA TYR A 103 6.02 -17.12 -9.91
C TYR A 103 7.52 -17.20 -9.64
N LYS A 104 8.22 -18.10 -10.35
CA LYS A 104 9.68 -18.21 -10.25
C LYS A 104 10.37 -16.91 -10.68
N LEU A 105 9.93 -16.34 -11.79
CA LEU A 105 10.47 -15.10 -12.32
C LEU A 105 10.29 -13.92 -11.34
N MET A 106 9.14 -13.80 -10.69
CA MET A 106 8.89 -12.77 -9.67
C MET A 106 9.84 -12.92 -8.48
N ILE A 107 10.10 -14.15 -8.04
CA ILE A 107 11.06 -14.45 -6.97
C ILE A 107 12.48 -14.09 -7.41
N ASP A 108 12.88 -14.49 -8.61
CA ASP A 108 14.23 -14.23 -9.13
C ASP A 108 14.49 -12.72 -9.23
N TRP A 109 13.51 -11.94 -9.71
CA TRP A 109 13.61 -10.49 -9.73
C TRP A 109 13.56 -9.85 -8.36
N TRP A 110 12.79 -10.42 -7.42
CA TRP A 110 12.79 -9.95 -6.04
C TRP A 110 14.17 -10.13 -5.41
N GLN A 111 14.77 -11.31 -5.54
CA GLN A 111 16.12 -11.60 -5.07
C GLN A 111 17.14 -10.63 -5.67
N TRP A 112 17.11 -10.43 -6.99
CA TRP A 112 17.96 -9.46 -7.68
C TRP A 112 17.80 -8.04 -7.13
N ALA A 113 16.57 -7.61 -6.86
CA ALA A 113 16.30 -6.27 -6.33
C ALA A 113 16.79 -6.14 -4.88
N THR A 114 16.69 -7.19 -4.08
CA THR A 114 17.07 -7.17 -2.65
C THR A 114 18.56 -7.30 -2.39
N GLY A 115 19.32 -7.89 -3.32
CA GLY A 115 20.74 -8.21 -3.16
C GLY A 115 20.94 -9.61 -2.59
#